data_AF-A0A2V7TD64-F1
#
_entry.id   AF-A0A2V7TD64-F1
#
_cell.length_a   1.000
_cell.length_b   1.000
_cell.length_c   1.000
_cell.angle_alpha   90.00
_cell.angle_beta   90.00
_cell.angle_gamma   90.00
#
_symmetry.space_group_name_H-M   'P 1'
#
loop_
_entity.id
_entity.type
_entity.pdbx_description
1 polymer ?
#
loop_
_entity_poly.entity_id
_entity_poly.type
_entity_poly.pdbx_seq_one_letter_code
_entity_poly.pdbx_strand_id
1 'polypeptide(L)'
;MVLHRRNLHQVEALIRLAETLGAERIELANTQFYGWALHNRDVLMPTRAQLDEAWQVVQRERARLGTKLEIVWVLPDYHEQYPKPCMGGWARAYMTVTPAGEVWPCHAAGRITSLRFENVRDRPLDWI
;
A
#
# COMPACT_ATOMS: atom_id res chain seq x y z
N MET A 1 -4.24 6.94 1.96
CA MET A 1 -4.61 7.37 0.60
C MET A 1 -3.82 6.59 -0.43
N VAL A 2 -4.50 6.12 -1.49
CA VAL A 2 -3.85 5.42 -2.61
C VAL A 2 -3.49 6.43 -3.70
N LEU A 3 -2.20 6.48 -4.05
CA LEU A 3 -1.64 7.39 -5.05
C LEU A 3 -1.37 6.66 -6.36
N HIS A 4 -1.63 7.32 -7.47
CA HIS A 4 -1.41 6.80 -8.82
C HIS A 4 -1.12 7.97 -9.77
N ARG A 5 -0.81 7.65 -11.03
CA ARG A 5 -0.45 8.63 -12.08
C ARG A 5 -1.37 9.86 -12.15
N ARG A 6 -2.67 9.69 -11.89
CA ARG A 6 -3.67 10.77 -12.08
C ARG A 6 -3.92 11.63 -10.85
N ASN A 7 -3.42 11.27 -9.66
CA ASN A 7 -3.68 12.04 -8.43
C ASN A 7 -2.41 12.43 -7.65
N LEU A 8 -1.21 12.05 -8.11
CA LEU A 8 0.04 12.42 -7.44
C LEU A 8 0.25 13.93 -7.29
N HIS A 9 -0.24 14.72 -8.24
CA HIS A 9 -0.22 16.19 -8.17
C HIS A 9 -1.05 16.76 -7.01
N GLN A 10 -1.92 15.96 -6.38
CA GLN A 10 -2.80 16.37 -5.28
C GLN A 10 -2.21 16.08 -3.89
N VAL A 11 -0.98 15.55 -3.81
CA VAL A 11 -0.36 15.14 -2.54
C VAL A 11 -0.36 16.26 -1.50
N GLU A 12 -0.06 17.50 -1.89
CA GLU A 12 -0.11 18.64 -0.99
C GLU A 12 -1.51 18.84 -0.41
N ALA A 13 -2.53 18.89 -1.27
CA ALA A 13 -3.92 19.06 -0.85
C ALA A 13 -4.39 17.93 0.09
N LEU A 14 -3.96 16.70 -0.17
CA LEU A 14 -4.26 15.55 0.70
C LEU A 14 -3.63 15.69 2.09
N ILE A 15 -2.39 16.17 2.17
CA ILE A 15 -1.71 16.43 3.44
C ILE A 15 -2.42 17.56 4.21
N ARG A 16 -2.79 18.66 3.52
CA ARG A 16 -3.54 19.77 4.13
C ARG A 16 -4.90 19.34 4.64
N LEU A 17 -5.58 18.45 3.93
CA LEU A 17 -6.84 17.88 4.38
C LEU A 17 -6.65 17.06 5.65
N ALA A 18 -5.62 16.19 5.71
CA ALA A 18 -5.32 15.42 6.91
C ALA A 18 -4.98 16.31 8.13
N GLU A 19 -4.20 17.37 7.91
CA GLU A 19 -3.93 18.39 8.94
C GLU A 19 -5.23 19.06 9.43
N THR A 20 -6.11 19.46 8.51
CA THR A 20 -7.39 20.13 8.85
C THR A 20 -8.32 19.21 9.63
N LEU A 21 -8.31 17.92 9.32
CA LEU A 21 -9.08 16.90 10.04
C LEU A 21 -8.47 16.54 11.40
N GLY A 22 -7.30 17.09 11.76
CA GLY A 22 -6.60 16.76 13.00
C GLY A 22 -6.09 15.32 13.02
N ALA A 23 -5.77 14.74 11.85
CA ALA A 23 -5.24 13.39 11.78
C ALA A 23 -3.83 13.33 12.41
N GLU A 24 -3.54 12.25 13.12
CA GLU A 24 -2.20 12.00 13.68
C GLU A 24 -1.24 11.45 12.62
N ARG A 25 -1.77 10.72 11.63
CA ARG A 25 -1.00 10.04 10.59
C ARG A 25 -1.73 10.05 9.25
N ILE A 26 -0.98 10.26 8.18
CA ILE A 26 -1.42 10.05 6.81
C ILE A 26 -0.47 9.07 6.09
N GLU A 27 -1.06 8.02 5.52
CA GLU A 27 -0.33 7.09 4.66
C GLU A 27 -0.55 7.45 3.19
N LEU A 28 0.52 7.81 2.50
CA LEU A 28 0.56 8.14 1.08
C LEU A 28 1.20 6.96 0.33
N ALA A 29 0.37 5.99 -0.03
CA ALA A 29 0.83 4.74 -0.63
C ALA A 29 0.60 4.74 -2.14
N ASN A 30 1.67 4.61 -2.93
CA ASN A 30 1.55 4.46 -4.37
C ASN A 30 0.95 3.11 -4.74
N THR A 31 0.19 3.06 -5.84
CA THR A 31 -0.38 1.82 -6.38
C THR A 31 0.74 0.82 -6.64
N GLN A 32 0.67 -0.31 -5.95
CA GLN A 32 1.63 -1.39 -6.13
C GLN A 32 1.39 -2.08 -7.45
N PHE A 33 2.48 -2.54 -8.08
CA PHE A 33 2.44 -3.17 -9.39
C PHE A 33 1.54 -4.42 -9.43
N TYR A 34 1.45 -5.14 -8.31
CA TYR A 34 0.69 -6.38 -8.24
C TYR A 34 -0.83 -6.18 -8.36
N GLY A 35 -1.48 -7.08 -9.09
CA GLY A 35 -2.93 -7.13 -9.20
C GLY A 35 -3.53 -6.19 -10.24
N TRP A 36 -4.46 -5.32 -9.84
CA TRP A 36 -5.23 -4.48 -10.77
C TRP A 36 -4.35 -3.44 -11.48
N ALA A 37 -3.31 -2.97 -10.80
CA ALA A 37 -2.35 -2.03 -11.38
C ALA A 37 -1.54 -2.65 -12.53
N LEU A 38 -1.18 -3.94 -12.47
CA LEU A 38 -0.51 -4.64 -13.57
C LEU A 38 -1.34 -4.57 -14.85
N HIS A 39 -2.65 -4.82 -14.73
CA HIS A 39 -3.58 -4.83 -15.87
C HIS A 39 -3.78 -3.43 -16.45
N ASN A 40 -3.67 -2.39 -15.62
CA ASN A 40 -3.93 -1.00 -15.97
C ASN A 40 -2.67 -0.13 -15.90
N ARG A 41 -1.50 -0.74 -16.11
CA ARG A 41 -0.22 -0.10 -15.78
C ARG A 41 0.01 1.21 -16.52
N ASP A 42 -0.46 1.28 -17.76
CA ASP A 42 -0.30 2.46 -18.61
C ASP A 42 -1.10 3.66 -18.11
N VAL A 43 -2.13 3.42 -17.29
CA VAL A 43 -3.01 4.47 -16.75
C VAL A 43 -2.71 4.75 -15.28
N LEU A 44 -2.32 3.73 -14.51
CA LEU A 44 -2.17 3.86 -13.05
C LEU A 44 -0.73 4.08 -12.60
N MET A 45 0.27 3.52 -13.29
CA MET A 45 1.66 3.58 -12.81
C MET A 45 2.23 4.99 -12.96
N PRO A 46 2.69 5.62 -11.86
CA PRO A 46 3.38 6.90 -11.91
C PRO A 46 4.62 6.88 -12.81
N THR A 47 4.94 8.02 -13.42
CA THR A 47 6.27 8.22 -14.01
C THR A 47 7.29 8.55 -12.92
N ARG A 48 8.58 8.42 -13.24
CA ARG A 48 9.65 8.78 -12.29
C ARG A 48 9.60 10.26 -11.91
N ALA A 49 9.40 11.15 -12.89
CA ALA A 49 9.28 12.58 -12.67
C ALA A 49 8.13 12.93 -11.71
N GLN A 50 6.96 12.30 -11.86
CA GLN A 50 5.83 12.52 -10.96
C GLN A 50 6.13 12.10 -9.51
N LEU A 51 6.90 11.02 -9.33
CA LEU A 51 7.31 10.57 -8.00
C LEU A 51 8.31 11.53 -7.38
N ASP A 52 9.28 12.03 -8.15
CA ASP A 52 10.28 12.97 -7.66
C ASP A 52 9.64 14.32 -7.27
N GLU A 53 8.70 14.84 -8.08
CA GLU A 53 7.91 16.04 -7.75
C GLU A 53 7.06 15.85 -6.47
N ALA A 54 6.31 14.75 -6.38
CA ALA A 54 5.50 14.45 -5.20
C ALA A 54 6.35 14.23 -3.95
N TRP A 55 7.55 13.65 -4.09
CA TRP A 55 8.48 13.47 -3.00
C TRP A 55 8.99 14.81 -2.45
N GLN A 56 9.30 15.78 -3.33
CA GLN A 56 9.68 17.14 -2.91
C GLN A 56 8.58 17.80 -2.07
N VAL A 57 7.31 17.62 -2.47
CA VAL A 57 6.15 18.10 -1.70
C VAL A 57 6.10 17.43 -0.32
N VAL A 58 6.24 16.11 -0.25
CA VAL A 58 6.25 15.38 1.03
C VAL A 58 7.37 15.86 1.95
N GLN A 59 8.58 16.08 1.42
CA GLN A 59 9.69 16.59 2.25
C GLN A 59 9.42 17.99 2.80
N ARG A 60 8.89 18.88 1.97
CA ARG A 60 8.51 20.24 2.39
C ARG A 60 7.45 20.19 3.49
N GLU A 61 6.42 19.38 3.33
CA GLU A 61 5.33 19.30 4.31
C GLU A 61 5.76 18.60 5.61
N ARG A 62 6.63 17.57 5.55
CA ARG A 62 7.25 16.97 6.73
C ARG A 62 8.03 18.01 7.54
N ALA A 63 8.82 18.85 6.88
CA ALA A 63 9.58 19.92 7.54
C ALA A 63 8.66 20.96 8.18
N ARG A 64 7.54 21.31 7.52
CA ARG A 64 6.56 22.29 8.02
C ARG A 64 5.76 21.78 9.22
N LEU A 65 5.31 20.54 9.16
CA LEU A 65 4.41 19.94 10.16
C LEU A 65 5.16 19.36 11.34
N GLY A 66 6.40 18.92 11.15
CA GLY A 66 7.18 18.25 12.18
C GLY A 66 6.43 17.04 12.74
N THR A 67 6.23 17.03 14.06
CA THR A 67 5.55 15.93 14.77
C THR A 67 4.02 16.06 14.82
N LYS A 68 3.44 17.12 14.24
CA LYS A 68 1.98 17.33 14.28
C LYS A 68 1.19 16.35 13.42
N LEU A 69 1.83 15.80 12.38
CA LEU A 69 1.23 14.81 11.47
C LEU A 69 2.35 13.89 10.97
N GLU A 70 2.24 12.59 11.27
CA GLU A 70 3.13 11.59 10.69
C GLU A 70 2.78 11.37 9.22
N ILE A 71 3.70 11.70 8.31
CA ILE A 71 3.53 11.48 6.88
C ILE A 71 4.31 10.25 6.45
N VAL A 72 3.63 9.14 6.20
CA VAL A 72 4.23 7.90 5.69
C VAL A 72 4.15 7.90 4.17
N TRP A 73 5.31 7.77 3.51
CA TRP A 73 5.42 7.72 2.05
C TRP A 73 5.87 6.34 1.61
N VAL A 74 5.04 5.67 0.80
CA VAL A 74 5.35 4.33 0.27
C VAL A 74 5.59 4.44 -1.23
N LEU A 75 6.82 4.18 -1.65
CA LEU A 75 7.22 4.16 -3.06
C LEU A 75 6.57 2.98 -3.79
N PRO A 76 6.33 3.11 -5.11
CA PRO A 76 5.92 1.97 -5.93
C PRO A 76 7.12 1.06 -6.22
N ASP A 77 6.96 -0.24 -6.05
CA ASP A 77 8.01 -1.24 -6.28
C ASP A 77 8.56 -1.23 -7.72
N TYR A 78 7.77 -0.72 -8.69
CA TYR A 78 8.12 -0.71 -10.11
C TYR A 78 9.33 0.17 -10.48
N HIS A 79 9.66 1.16 -9.64
CA HIS A 79 10.80 2.06 -9.85
C HIS A 79 11.99 1.71 -8.97
N GLU A 80 11.97 0.54 -8.32
CA GLU A 80 13.09 0.01 -7.52
C GLU A 80 13.91 -1.00 -8.32
N GLN A 81 15.21 -1.10 -8.00
CA GLN A 81 16.13 -1.99 -8.69
C GLN A 81 15.84 -3.47 -8.43
N TYR A 82 15.33 -3.79 -7.23
CA TYR A 82 15.05 -5.16 -6.81
C TYR A 82 13.65 -5.23 -6.20
N PRO A 83 12.89 -6.32 -6.40
CA PRO A 83 11.61 -6.50 -5.76
C PRO A 83 11.80 -6.63 -4.24
N LYS A 84 10.99 -5.90 -3.48
CA LYS A 84 10.88 -6.10 -2.04
C LYS A 84 10.03 -7.33 -1.72
N PRO A 85 10.32 -8.04 -0.63
CA PRO A 85 9.45 -9.12 -0.19
C PRO A 85 8.09 -8.56 0.22
N CYS A 86 7.03 -8.90 -0.52
CA CYS A 86 5.67 -8.48 -0.23
C CYS A 86 5.28 -8.90 1.20
N MET A 87 4.87 -7.93 2.03
CA MET A 87 4.54 -8.13 3.45
C MET A 87 5.65 -8.84 4.25
N GLY A 88 6.93 -8.68 3.86
CA GLY A 88 8.07 -9.34 4.50
C GLY A 88 8.30 -10.79 4.07
N GLY A 89 7.49 -11.33 3.15
CA GLY A 89 7.58 -12.68 2.62
C GLY A 89 6.28 -13.45 2.76
N TRP A 90 6.07 -14.44 1.89
CA TRP A 90 4.86 -15.26 1.86
C TRP A 90 4.59 -15.93 3.20
N ALA A 91 3.40 -15.70 3.78
CA ALA A 91 2.97 -16.23 5.08
C ALA A 91 3.96 -15.97 6.25
N ARG A 92 4.87 -14.98 6.13
CA ARG A 92 5.95 -14.84 7.12
C ARG A 92 5.52 -14.10 8.38
N ALA A 93 4.67 -13.09 8.23
CA ALA A 93 4.32 -12.17 9.31
C ALA A 93 2.83 -11.83 9.38
N TYR A 94 2.06 -12.11 8.33
CA TYR A 94 0.67 -11.72 8.23
C TYR A 94 -0.17 -12.88 7.70
N MET A 95 -1.40 -12.95 8.18
CA MET A 95 -2.46 -13.77 7.62
C MET A 95 -3.72 -12.92 7.46
N THR A 96 -4.58 -13.27 6.51
CA THR A 96 -5.88 -12.64 6.29
C THR A 96 -6.96 -13.69 6.48
N VAL A 97 -7.87 -13.47 7.43
CA VAL A 97 -9.09 -14.29 7.55
C VAL A 97 -10.19 -13.63 6.74
N THR A 98 -10.70 -14.31 5.72
CA THR A 98 -11.79 -13.78 4.89
C THR A 98 -13.11 -13.80 5.64
N PRO A 99 -14.15 -13.05 5.19
CA PRO A 99 -15.49 -13.15 5.77
C PRO A 99 -16.10 -14.58 5.71
N ALA A 100 -15.65 -15.41 4.77
CA ALA A 100 -16.04 -16.81 4.68
C ALA A 100 -15.29 -17.72 5.69
N GLY A 101 -14.26 -17.20 6.35
CA GLY A 101 -13.43 -17.91 7.33
C GLY A 101 -12.15 -18.52 6.74
N GLU A 102 -11.89 -18.35 5.45
CA GLU A 102 -10.65 -18.86 4.82
C GLU A 102 -9.43 -18.09 5.34
N VAL A 103 -8.33 -18.80 5.58
CA VAL A 103 -7.07 -18.24 6.08
C VAL A 103 -6.09 -18.12 4.93
N TRP A 104 -5.79 -16.88 4.54
CA TRP A 104 -4.93 -16.56 3.42
C TRP A 104 -3.55 -16.05 3.90
N PRO A 105 -2.44 -16.50 3.28
CA PRO A 105 -1.08 -16.00 3.52
C PRO A 105 -0.88 -14.50 3.29
N CYS A 106 -1.75 -13.87 2.50
CA CYS A 106 -1.83 -12.43 2.28
C CYS A 106 -3.19 -12.08 1.67
N HIS A 107 -3.56 -10.81 1.67
CA HIS A 107 -4.88 -10.37 1.17
C HIS A 107 -5.15 -10.72 -0.31
N ALA A 108 -4.10 -10.96 -1.12
CA ALA A 108 -4.23 -11.29 -2.53
C ALA A 108 -4.20 -12.81 -2.82
N ALA A 109 -3.98 -13.66 -1.81
CA ALA A 109 -3.71 -15.09 -2.01
C ALA A 109 -4.87 -15.85 -2.67
N GLY A 110 -6.12 -15.42 -2.44
CA GLY A 110 -7.30 -16.02 -3.06
C GLY A 110 -7.31 -16.01 -4.60
N ARG A 111 -6.41 -15.26 -5.26
CA ARG A 111 -6.24 -15.32 -6.72
C ARG A 111 -5.48 -16.55 -7.21
N ILE A 112 -4.78 -17.25 -6.32
CA ILE A 112 -4.00 -18.45 -6.66
C ILE A 112 -4.92 -19.66 -6.51
N THR A 113 -5.66 -19.99 -7.57
CA THR A 113 -6.67 -21.06 -7.57
C THR A 113 -6.10 -22.48 -7.51
N SER A 114 -4.78 -22.63 -7.65
CA SER A 114 -4.08 -23.90 -7.50
C SER A 114 -3.80 -24.26 -6.03
N LEU A 115 -3.97 -23.32 -5.11
CA LEU A 115 -3.81 -23.55 -3.68
C LEU A 115 -5.16 -23.80 -3.01
N ARG A 116 -5.15 -24.62 -1.95
CA ARG A 116 -6.28 -24.77 -1.04
C ARG A 116 -5.98 -24.00 0.23
N PHE A 117 -6.97 -23.25 0.70
CA PHE A 117 -6.88 -22.48 1.94
C PHE A 117 -7.77 -23.12 3.00
N GLU A 118 -7.29 -23.11 4.23
CA GLU A 118 -7.97 -23.70 5.38
C GLU A 118 -9.00 -22.73 5.96
N ASN A 119 -9.98 -23.24 6.70
CA ASN A 119 -11.04 -22.41 7.27
C ASN A 119 -11.06 -22.49 8.80
N VAL A 120 -11.13 -21.33 9.46
CA VAL A 120 -11.19 -21.23 10.92
C VAL A 120 -12.45 -21.84 11.53
N ARG A 121 -13.49 -22.09 10.72
CA ARG A 121 -14.72 -22.78 11.14
C ARG A 121 -14.52 -24.29 11.23
N ASP A 122 -13.55 -24.83 10.50
CA ASP A 122 -13.27 -26.26 10.44
C ASP A 122 -12.09 -26.66 11.35
N ARG A 123 -11.13 -25.75 11.55
CA ARG A 123 -9.93 -26.00 12.37
C ARG A 123 -9.50 -24.74 13.14
N PRO A 124 -9.05 -24.84 14.41
CA PRO A 124 -8.46 -23.71 15.14
C PRO A 124 -7.23 -23.14 14.41
N LEU A 125 -6.73 -21.97 14.82
CA LEU A 125 -5.57 -21.32 14.15
C LEU A 125 -4.21 -21.76 14.67
N ASP A 126 -4.16 -22.40 15.83
CA ASP A 126 -2.95 -22.78 16.58
C ASP A 126 -1.98 -23.71 15.82
N TRP A 127 -2.43 -24.34 14.75
CA TRP A 127 -1.62 -25.25 13.94
C TRP A 127 -0.86 -24.58 12.78
N ILE A 128 -1.19 -23.31 12.43
CA ILE A 128 -0.50 -22.47 11.42
C ILE A 128 0.45 -21.50 12.12
#